data_AF-A0A078AI39-F1
#
_entry.id   AF-A0A078AI39-F1
#
_cell.length_a   1.000
_cell.length_b   1.000
_cell.length_c   1.000
_cell.angle_alpha   90.00
_cell.angle_beta   90.00
_cell.angle_gamma   90.00
#
_symmetry.space_group_name_H-M   'P 1'
#
loop_
_entity.id
_entity.type
_entity.pdbx_description
1 polymer ?
#
loop_
_entity_poly.entity_id
_entity_poly.type
_entity_poly.pdbx_seq_one_letter_code
_entity_poly.pdbx_strand_id
1 'polypeptide(L)'
;MDLLKIFLRIPQAIILLTALQITIHPPTPHKIHQQITVEAQMEKIAVPQIIMLLQIPLIPFLYHCSMIVLFQTLLLQTLATRDGFNNTIFNQSCANRGPSLIIVKSNRGFVFGGYNPLSWSSDYYTKGQEAAYIFSVDNNAVLRPQQNQSAIFIAMLTYNLSPQFGLQDILVDFDTPTFQYSFLGNSYYLPQGFSKDSDQARSFLAGERYYSLVEVETYLLN
;
A
#
# COMPACT_ATOMS: atom_id res chain seq x y z
N MET A 1 14.96 -10.05 1.95
CA MET A 1 13.87 -10.21 2.93
C MET A 1 12.63 -9.67 2.26
N ASP A 2 11.53 -10.40 2.28
CA ASP A 2 10.30 -10.08 1.52
C ASP A 2 9.40 -9.19 2.38
N LEU A 3 9.30 -7.89 2.04
CA LEU A 3 8.53 -6.92 2.82
C LEU A 3 7.02 -7.14 2.64
N LEU A 4 6.58 -7.61 1.48
CA LEU A 4 5.19 -8.00 1.27
C LEU A 4 4.74 -9.07 2.26
N LYS A 5 5.59 -10.06 2.57
CA LYS A 5 5.35 -11.04 3.67
C LYS A 5 5.17 -10.40 5.03
N ILE A 6 5.86 -9.31 5.31
CA ILE A 6 5.78 -8.60 6.59
C ILE A 6 4.52 -7.75 6.64
N PHE A 7 4.22 -7.03 5.55
CA PHE A 7 2.99 -6.25 5.39
C PHE A 7 1.73 -7.11 5.57
N LEU A 8 1.72 -8.32 4.98
CA LEU A 8 0.61 -9.26 5.08
C LEU A 8 0.40 -9.84 6.50
N ARG A 9 1.26 -9.53 7.48
CA ARG A 9 1.04 -9.92 8.89
C ARG A 9 0.10 -8.97 9.63
N ILE A 10 -0.24 -7.80 9.06
CA ILE A 10 -1.21 -6.89 9.66
C ILE A 10 -2.63 -7.36 9.30
N PRO A 11 -3.49 -7.69 10.28
CA PRO A 11 -4.88 -8.05 10.00
C PRO A 11 -5.64 -6.94 9.24
N GLN A 12 -5.35 -5.68 9.55
CA GLN A 12 -5.91 -4.53 8.84
C GLN A 12 -5.43 -4.42 7.39
N ALA A 13 -4.18 -4.79 7.06
CA ALA A 13 -3.69 -4.81 5.68
C ALA A 13 -4.37 -5.91 4.86
N ILE A 14 -4.60 -7.09 5.45
CA ILE A 14 -5.39 -8.16 4.83
C ILE A 14 -6.82 -7.68 4.57
N ILE A 15 -7.44 -6.98 5.53
CA ILE A 15 -8.79 -6.41 5.38
C ILE A 15 -8.82 -5.35 4.26
N LEU A 16 -7.78 -4.53 4.10
CA LEU A 16 -7.71 -3.57 3.00
C LEU A 16 -7.47 -4.21 1.63
N LEU A 17 -6.67 -5.27 1.54
CA LEU A 17 -6.46 -6.02 0.29
C LEU A 17 -7.70 -6.85 -0.09
N THR A 18 -8.43 -7.36 0.89
CA THR A 18 -9.69 -8.10 0.66
C THR A 18 -10.86 -7.18 0.33
N ALA A 19 -10.87 -5.93 0.83
CA ALA A 19 -11.76 -4.88 0.34
C ALA A 19 -11.51 -4.51 -1.13
N LEU A 20 -10.34 -4.85 -1.69
CA LEU A 20 -9.97 -4.75 -3.11
C LEU A 20 -10.20 -6.06 -3.91
N GLN A 21 -10.83 -7.09 -3.33
CA GLN A 21 -11.14 -8.39 -3.98
C GLN A 21 -9.94 -9.22 -4.48
N ILE A 22 -8.79 -9.18 -3.82
CA ILE A 22 -7.58 -9.97 -4.16
C ILE A 22 -7.69 -11.41 -3.61
N THR A 23 -7.56 -12.46 -4.46
CA THR A 23 -7.48 -13.89 -4.04
C THR A 23 -6.25 -14.58 -4.65
N ILE A 24 -5.64 -15.52 -3.91
CA ILE A 24 -4.33 -16.14 -4.17
C ILE A 24 -4.51 -17.48 -4.92
N HIS A 25 -3.71 -17.75 -5.96
CA HIS A 25 -3.71 -19.02 -6.71
C HIS A 25 -2.36 -19.79 -6.63
N PRO A 26 -2.37 -21.13 -6.71
CA PRO A 26 -1.15 -21.96 -6.64
C PRO A 26 -0.30 -21.84 -7.92
N PRO A 27 1.04 -21.98 -7.82
CA PRO A 27 1.93 -21.81 -8.97
C PRO A 27 1.83 -22.99 -9.95
N THR A 28 1.64 -22.69 -11.23
CA THR A 28 1.89 -23.64 -12.32
C THR A 28 3.37 -23.62 -12.71
N PRO A 29 3.97 -24.80 -12.96
CA PRO A 29 5.37 -24.88 -13.35
C PRO A 29 5.51 -24.34 -14.78
N HIS A 30 6.52 -23.48 -15.00
CA HIS A 30 6.95 -22.85 -16.25
C HIS A 30 6.52 -21.37 -16.46
N LYS A 31 7.25 -20.43 -15.86
CA LYS A 31 7.63 -19.13 -16.46
C LYS A 31 8.77 -18.44 -15.66
N ILE A 32 9.62 -17.69 -16.38
CA ILE A 32 10.98 -17.24 -15.99
C ILE A 32 11.00 -15.91 -15.21
N HIS A 33 9.89 -15.45 -14.63
CA HIS A 33 9.86 -14.26 -13.78
C HIS A 33 9.37 -14.63 -12.38
N GLN A 34 10.14 -14.29 -11.34
CA GLN A 34 9.82 -14.62 -9.95
C GLN A 34 8.57 -13.86 -9.51
N GLN A 35 7.41 -14.49 -9.70
CA GLN A 35 6.16 -14.16 -9.05
C GLN A 35 6.24 -14.70 -7.62
N ILE A 36 6.42 -13.81 -6.63
CA ILE A 36 6.49 -14.20 -5.23
C ILE A 36 5.06 -14.29 -4.70
N THR A 37 4.57 -15.52 -4.53
CA THR A 37 3.30 -15.82 -3.85
C THR A 37 3.52 -15.83 -2.35
N VAL A 38 2.73 -15.06 -1.60
CA VAL A 38 2.80 -14.98 -0.13
C VAL A 38 1.55 -15.61 0.50
N GLU A 39 1.75 -16.63 1.33
CA GLU A 39 0.69 -17.24 2.15
C GLU A 39 0.60 -16.57 3.53
N ALA A 40 -0.60 -16.15 3.92
CA ALA A 40 -0.97 -15.94 5.33
C ALA A 40 -1.94 -17.06 5.73
N GLN A 41 -1.58 -17.82 6.76
CA GLN A 41 -2.45 -18.87 7.31
C GLN A 41 -3.65 -18.21 8.00
N MET A 42 -4.82 -18.26 7.38
CA MET A 42 -6.08 -17.99 8.05
C MET A 42 -6.51 -19.25 8.79
N GLU A 43 -6.42 -19.22 10.12
CA GLU A 43 -7.09 -20.18 10.96
C GLU A 43 -8.62 -20.06 10.74
N LYS A 44 -9.24 -21.22 10.53
CA LYS A 44 -10.58 -21.44 9.97
C LYS A 44 -11.69 -20.70 10.73
N ILE A 45 -12.40 -19.80 10.07
CA ILE A 45 -13.79 -19.50 10.43
C ILE A 45 -14.69 -20.26 9.45
N ALA A 46 -15.37 -21.28 9.97
CA ALA A 46 -16.26 -22.15 9.23
C ALA A 46 -17.55 -21.39 8.82
N VAL A 47 -17.51 -20.76 7.65
CA VAL A 47 -18.67 -20.18 6.93
C VAL A 47 -19.90 -21.12 6.82
N PRO A 48 -19.80 -22.47 6.85
CA PRO A 48 -20.99 -23.32 6.78
C PRO A 48 -21.89 -23.30 8.04
N GLN A 49 -21.42 -22.82 9.20
CA GLN A 49 -22.20 -22.92 10.44
C GLN A 49 -23.20 -21.76 10.65
N ILE A 50 -23.00 -20.61 9.98
CA ILE A 50 -23.89 -19.44 10.14
C ILE A 50 -25.15 -19.56 9.26
N ILE A 51 -25.08 -20.27 8.13
CA ILE A 51 -26.19 -20.37 7.17
C ILE A 51 -27.33 -21.28 7.66
N MET A 52 -27.10 -22.13 8.66
CA MET A 52 -28.12 -23.07 9.17
C MET A 52 -29.12 -22.43 10.15
N LEU A 53 -28.85 -21.23 10.67
CA LEU A 53 -29.61 -20.62 11.77
C LEU A 53 -30.77 -19.70 11.36
N LEU A 54 -30.94 -19.38 10.07
CA LEU A 54 -31.92 -18.35 9.65
C LEU A 54 -33.20 -18.86 8.97
N GLN A 55 -33.36 -20.16 8.71
CA GLN A 55 -34.58 -20.76 8.12
C GLN A 55 -35.28 -19.90 7.03
N ILE A 56 -34.53 -19.40 6.03
CA ILE A 56 -35.12 -18.64 4.91
C ILE A 56 -35.39 -19.62 3.74
N PRO A 57 -36.60 -19.64 3.16
CA PRO A 57 -36.95 -20.58 2.10
C PRO A 57 -36.21 -20.25 0.79
N LEU A 58 -35.65 -21.31 0.18
CA LEU A 58 -35.00 -21.30 -1.13
C LEU A 58 -36.01 -20.90 -2.22
N ILE A 59 -35.90 -19.68 -2.75
CA ILE A 59 -36.40 -19.33 -4.08
C ILE A 59 -35.18 -18.98 -4.95
N PRO A 60 -35.01 -19.60 -6.12
CA PRO A 60 -33.86 -19.38 -6.99
C PRO A 60 -34.01 -18.04 -7.71
N PHE A 61 -33.69 -16.95 -7.01
CA PHE A 61 -33.50 -15.65 -7.64
C PHE A 61 -32.18 -15.68 -8.41
N LEU A 62 -32.28 -15.96 -9.72
CA LEU A 62 -31.50 -15.32 -10.77
C LEU A 62 -30.02 -15.06 -10.42
N TYR A 63 -29.20 -16.11 -10.46
CA TYR A 63 -27.75 -15.97 -10.65
C TYR A 63 -27.46 -15.51 -12.09
N HIS A 64 -27.87 -14.29 -12.39
CA HIS A 64 -27.49 -13.52 -13.57
C HIS A 64 -27.24 -12.06 -13.17
N CYS A 65 -26.54 -11.88 -12.04
CA CYS A 65 -25.71 -10.71 -11.85
C CYS A 65 -24.28 -11.22 -11.96
N SER A 66 -23.60 -10.76 -13.01
CA SER A 66 -22.19 -10.95 -13.29
C SER A 66 -21.34 -10.59 -12.07
N MET A 67 -21.13 -11.52 -11.15
CA MET A 67 -20.05 -11.47 -10.17
C MET A 67 -18.77 -11.89 -10.90
N ILE A 68 -18.35 -11.08 -11.86
CA ILE A 68 -16.95 -11.02 -12.25
C ILE A 68 -16.25 -10.41 -11.04
N VAL A 69 -15.86 -11.26 -10.09
CA VAL A 69 -14.92 -10.86 -9.05
C VAL A 69 -13.59 -10.65 -9.78
N LEU A 70 -13.22 -9.38 -9.98
CA LEU A 70 -11.95 -9.00 -10.58
C LEU A 70 -10.86 -9.32 -9.56
N PHE A 71 -10.15 -10.42 -9.76
CA PHE A 71 -8.99 -10.76 -8.93
C PHE A 71 -7.84 -9.83 -9.28
N GLN A 72 -7.53 -8.88 -8.40
CA GLN A 72 -6.34 -8.06 -8.56
C GLN A 72 -5.10 -8.85 -8.15
N THR A 73 -4.03 -8.73 -8.92
CA THR A 73 -2.73 -9.39 -8.69
C THR A 73 -1.66 -8.35 -8.39
N LEU A 74 -0.83 -8.60 -7.37
CA LEU A 74 0.34 -7.76 -7.08
C LEU A 74 1.53 -8.23 -7.92
N LEU A 75 1.99 -7.37 -8.82
CA LEU A 75 3.17 -7.64 -9.64
C LEU A 75 4.34 -6.78 -9.17
N LEU A 76 5.37 -7.43 -8.61
CA LEU A 76 6.62 -6.76 -8.20
C LEU A 76 7.27 -6.07 -9.40
N GLN A 77 7.40 -4.75 -9.32
CA GLN A 77 8.05 -3.93 -10.33
C GLN A 77 9.49 -3.60 -9.97
N THR A 78 9.76 -3.28 -8.71
CA THR A 78 11.08 -2.84 -8.27
C THR A 78 11.38 -3.37 -6.88
N LEU A 79 12.59 -3.89 -6.72
CA LEU A 79 13.22 -4.19 -5.45
C LEU A 79 14.49 -3.35 -5.38
N ALA A 80 14.49 -2.27 -4.59
CA ALA A 80 15.52 -1.23 -4.69
C ALA A 80 16.94 -1.74 -4.41
N THR A 81 17.12 -2.71 -3.51
CA THR A 81 18.46 -3.31 -3.29
C THR A 81 18.96 -4.17 -4.46
N ARG A 82 18.04 -4.69 -5.30
CA ARG A 82 18.36 -5.46 -6.50
C ARG A 82 18.52 -4.57 -7.73
N ASP A 83 17.59 -3.64 -7.92
CA ASP A 83 17.45 -2.85 -9.14
C ASP A 83 18.17 -1.50 -9.04
N GLY A 84 18.51 -1.07 -7.82
CA GLY A 84 19.13 0.21 -7.53
C GLY A 84 18.14 1.24 -6.97
N PHE A 85 18.62 2.04 -6.03
CA PHE A 85 17.93 3.23 -5.56
C PHE A 85 18.11 4.34 -6.62
N ASN A 86 17.15 4.43 -7.55
CA ASN A 86 17.14 5.45 -8.61
C ASN A 86 15.70 5.86 -8.95
N ASN A 87 15.39 7.15 -8.90
CA ASN A 87 14.04 7.67 -9.17
C ASN A 87 13.58 7.37 -10.61
N THR A 88 14.52 7.34 -11.57
CA THR A 88 14.24 7.02 -12.97
C THR A 88 13.77 5.57 -13.12
N ILE A 89 14.36 4.63 -12.38
CA ILE A 89 13.97 3.21 -12.41
C ILE A 89 12.55 3.04 -11.88
N PHE A 90 12.22 3.69 -10.76
CA PHE A 90 10.86 3.70 -10.23
C PHE A 90 9.87 4.30 -11.23
N ASN A 91 10.18 5.49 -11.75
CA ASN A 91 9.30 6.21 -12.68
C ASN A 91 9.02 5.38 -13.94
N GLN A 92 10.04 4.80 -14.55
CA GLN A 92 9.87 3.92 -15.71
C GLN A 92 8.99 2.70 -15.41
N SER A 93 9.06 2.19 -14.19
CA SER A 93 8.35 0.99 -13.75
C SER A 93 6.90 1.23 -13.31
N CYS A 94 6.57 2.41 -12.79
CA CYS A 94 5.28 2.67 -12.15
C CYS A 94 4.51 3.88 -12.70
N ALA A 95 5.16 4.82 -13.41
CA ALA A 95 4.46 5.99 -13.96
C ALA A 95 3.48 5.61 -15.07
N ASN A 96 2.29 6.22 -15.03
CA ASN A 96 1.21 5.96 -15.99
C ASN A 96 0.80 4.47 -16.12
N ARG A 97 1.06 3.64 -15.09
CA ARG A 97 0.80 2.19 -15.11
C ARG A 97 -0.38 1.73 -14.23
N GLY A 98 -1.07 2.64 -13.57
CA GLY A 98 -2.25 2.32 -12.75
C GLY A 98 -1.94 2.15 -11.25
N PRO A 99 -2.85 1.50 -10.51
CA PRO A 99 -2.77 1.42 -9.06
C PRO A 99 -1.52 0.68 -8.59
N SER A 100 -0.96 1.12 -7.46
CA SER A 100 0.31 0.58 -6.97
C SER A 100 0.44 0.65 -5.46
N LEU A 101 1.23 -0.29 -4.93
CA LEU A 101 1.61 -0.39 -3.53
C LEU A 101 3.13 -0.16 -3.43
N ILE A 102 3.54 0.73 -2.54
CA ILE A 102 4.95 0.93 -2.17
C ILE A 102 5.11 0.48 -0.72
N ILE A 103 6.11 -0.36 -0.48
CA ILE A 103 6.49 -0.85 0.86
C ILE A 103 7.95 -0.47 1.10
N VAL A 104 8.21 0.23 2.21
CA VAL A 104 9.51 0.78 2.59
C VAL A 104 9.96 0.15 3.89
N LYS A 105 11.25 -0.17 4.00
CA LYS A 105 11.92 -0.51 5.26
C LYS A 105 12.97 0.55 5.62
N SER A 106 12.91 1.09 6.83
CA SER A 106 13.92 2.03 7.35
C SER A 106 15.15 1.34 7.95
N ASN A 107 16.21 2.12 8.19
CA ASN A 107 17.41 1.74 8.95
C ASN A 107 17.12 1.36 10.41
N ARG A 108 15.97 1.75 10.97
CA ARG A 108 15.50 1.27 12.29
C ARG A 108 14.71 -0.03 12.23
N GLY A 109 14.51 -0.57 11.03
CA GLY A 109 13.76 -1.79 10.81
C GLY A 109 12.26 -1.59 10.68
N PHE A 110 11.76 -0.35 10.80
CA PHE A 110 10.35 -0.05 10.63
C PHE A 110 9.92 -0.27 9.18
N VAL A 111 8.73 -0.85 9.00
CA VAL A 111 8.11 -1.09 7.70
C VAL A 111 6.83 -0.26 7.58
N PHE A 112 6.74 0.51 6.52
CA PHE A 112 5.64 1.43 6.25
C PHE A 112 5.48 1.62 4.74
N GLY A 113 4.50 2.39 4.31
CA GLY A 113 4.33 2.66 2.89
C GLY A 113 2.97 3.24 2.56
N GLY A 114 2.56 3.09 1.31
CA GLY A 114 1.27 3.58 0.86
C GLY A 114 0.76 2.92 -0.41
N TYR A 115 -0.54 3.04 -0.58
CA TYR A 115 -1.27 2.59 -1.76
C TYR A 115 -1.81 3.79 -2.53
N ASN A 116 -1.46 3.86 -3.80
CA ASN A 116 -2.01 4.82 -4.75
C ASN A 116 -3.07 4.08 -5.60
N PRO A 117 -4.37 4.41 -5.48
CA PRO A 117 -5.43 3.79 -6.27
C PRO A 117 -5.47 4.30 -7.72
N LEU A 118 -4.67 5.34 -8.01
CA LEU A 118 -4.49 5.91 -9.33
C LEU A 118 -3.09 5.59 -9.84
N SER A 119 -2.79 6.11 -11.02
CA SER A 119 -1.44 6.06 -11.55
C SER A 119 -0.55 7.18 -11.00
N TRP A 120 0.77 6.98 -11.04
CA TRP A 120 1.75 8.04 -10.79
C TRP A 120 1.89 8.96 -12.00
N SER A 121 1.76 10.27 -11.75
CA SER A 121 2.09 11.34 -12.69
C SER A 121 2.57 12.59 -11.94
N SER A 122 3.14 13.55 -12.66
CA SER A 122 3.50 14.88 -12.14
C SER A 122 2.30 15.82 -12.02
N ASP A 123 1.13 15.40 -12.50
CA ASP A 123 -0.06 16.22 -12.53
C ASP A 123 -0.76 16.23 -11.17
N TYR A 124 -1.34 17.39 -10.85
CA TYR A 124 -2.12 17.56 -9.63
C TYR A 124 -3.55 17.09 -9.86
N TYR A 125 -3.84 15.83 -9.53
CA TYR A 125 -5.21 15.32 -9.50
C TYR A 125 -5.73 15.31 -8.07
N THR A 126 -7.01 15.65 -7.88
CA THR A 126 -7.75 15.52 -6.60
C THR A 126 -8.88 14.50 -6.67
N LYS A 127 -9.29 14.06 -7.88
CA LYS A 127 -10.41 13.13 -8.09
C LYS A 127 -9.96 11.67 -8.01
N GLY A 128 -10.75 10.80 -7.37
CA GLY A 128 -10.53 9.34 -7.32
C GLY A 128 -9.54 8.87 -6.25
N GLN A 129 -9.08 9.77 -5.38
CA GLN A 129 -8.02 9.51 -4.40
C GLN A 129 -8.52 9.08 -3.01
N GLU A 130 -9.83 8.98 -2.79
CA GLU A 130 -10.43 8.58 -1.50
C GLU A 130 -10.05 7.16 -1.07
N ALA A 131 -9.73 6.29 -2.03
CA ALA A 131 -9.30 4.91 -1.77
C ALA A 131 -7.82 4.81 -1.36
N ALA A 132 -7.04 5.89 -1.46
CA ALA A 132 -5.64 5.89 -1.06
C ALA A 132 -5.49 5.72 0.45
N TYR A 133 -4.33 5.25 0.85
CA TYR A 133 -3.94 5.15 2.24
C TYR A 133 -2.44 5.06 2.37
N ILE A 134 -1.94 5.45 3.53
CA ILE A 134 -0.61 5.09 4.00
C ILE A 134 -0.75 4.13 5.18
N PHE A 135 0.29 3.36 5.47
CA PHE A 135 0.28 2.38 6.55
C PHE A 135 1.62 2.35 7.29
N SER A 136 1.58 1.88 8.52
CA SER A 136 2.73 1.50 9.33
C SER A 136 2.51 0.11 9.90
N VAL A 137 3.42 -0.81 9.61
CA VAL A 137 3.38 -2.18 10.12
C VAL A 137 3.69 -2.19 11.61
N ASP A 138 4.76 -1.54 12.02
CA ASP A 138 5.24 -1.54 13.41
C ASP A 138 4.26 -0.87 14.37
N ASN A 139 3.50 0.12 13.89
CA ASN A 139 2.44 0.76 14.68
C ASN A 139 1.05 0.15 14.44
N ASN A 140 0.93 -0.89 13.62
CA ASN A 140 -0.34 -1.55 13.27
C ASN A 140 -1.43 -0.54 12.88
N ALA A 141 -1.11 0.33 11.93
CA ALA A 141 -1.96 1.48 11.60
C ALA A 141 -2.11 1.66 10.09
N VAL A 142 -3.32 2.09 9.70
CA VAL A 142 -3.65 2.56 8.35
C VAL A 142 -4.26 3.95 8.47
N LEU A 143 -3.71 4.91 7.74
CA LEU A 143 -4.10 6.31 7.80
C LEU A 143 -4.71 6.73 6.48
N ARG A 144 -5.83 7.45 6.55
CA ARG A 144 -6.60 7.91 5.39
C ARG A 144 -6.30 9.37 5.06
N PRO A 145 -6.45 9.79 3.79
CA PRO A 145 -6.37 11.18 3.40
C PRO A 145 -7.40 12.02 4.15
N GLN A 146 -7.06 13.27 4.46
CA GLN A 146 -7.97 14.24 5.05
C GLN A 146 -8.98 14.73 4.00
N GLN A 147 -10.28 14.63 4.28
CA GLN A 147 -11.33 14.87 3.26
C GLN A 147 -11.69 16.36 3.04
N ASN A 148 -11.28 17.26 3.94
CA ASN A 148 -11.76 18.64 3.99
C ASN A 148 -10.75 19.72 3.53
N GLN A 149 -9.73 19.37 2.75
CA GLN A 149 -8.77 20.36 2.23
C GLN A 149 -9.05 20.66 0.75
N SER A 150 -9.02 21.95 0.37
CA SER A 150 -9.34 22.42 -0.98
C SER A 150 -8.30 22.03 -2.05
N ALA A 151 -7.15 21.50 -1.63
CA ALA A 151 -6.10 20.96 -2.48
C ALA A 151 -5.41 19.81 -1.73
N ILE A 152 -5.95 18.59 -1.82
CA ILE A 152 -5.33 17.42 -1.19
C ILE A 152 -4.37 16.81 -2.21
N PHE A 153 -3.08 16.80 -1.88
CA PHE A 153 -2.07 16.03 -2.60
C PHE A 153 -2.09 14.63 -1.98
N ILE A 154 -2.73 13.64 -2.62
CA ILE A 154 -2.85 12.32 -1.98
C ILE A 154 -1.70 11.40 -2.38
N ALA A 155 -1.37 11.35 -3.68
CA ALA A 155 -0.18 10.71 -4.22
C ALA A 155 0.22 11.36 -5.56
N MET A 156 1.52 11.62 -5.78
CA MET A 156 2.05 12.20 -7.02
C MET A 156 3.54 11.91 -7.21
N LEU A 157 4.07 12.23 -8.40
CA LEU A 157 5.52 12.31 -8.64
C LEU A 157 6.02 13.73 -8.40
N THR A 158 7.12 13.87 -7.65
CA THR A 158 7.83 15.14 -7.53
C THR A 158 8.51 15.54 -8.84
N TYR A 159 9.07 16.75 -8.91
CA TYR A 159 9.89 17.18 -10.05
C TYR A 159 11.07 16.24 -10.34
N ASN A 160 11.62 15.60 -9.29
CA ASN A 160 12.70 14.63 -9.41
C ASN A 160 12.20 13.20 -9.69
N LEU A 161 10.92 13.03 -10.04
CA LEU A 161 10.28 11.75 -10.33
C LEU A 161 10.21 10.79 -9.14
N SER A 162 10.36 11.30 -7.92
CA SER A 162 10.18 10.52 -6.69
C SER A 162 8.68 10.38 -6.36
N PRO A 163 8.21 9.20 -5.94
CA PRO A 163 6.85 9.05 -5.46
C PRO A 163 6.68 9.73 -4.09
N GLN A 164 5.59 10.46 -3.96
CA GLN A 164 5.20 11.14 -2.74
C GLN A 164 3.73 10.83 -2.43
N PHE A 165 3.44 10.41 -1.20
CA PHE A 165 2.10 10.44 -0.63
C PHE A 165 1.94 11.69 0.22
N GLY A 166 0.82 12.39 0.06
CA GLY A 166 0.58 13.58 0.85
C GLY A 166 1.38 14.78 0.36
N LEU A 167 1.39 15.83 1.16
CA LEU A 167 2.44 16.86 1.12
C LEU A 167 3.64 16.39 1.94
N GLN A 168 4.35 15.38 1.40
CA GLN A 168 5.50 14.74 2.03
C GLN A 168 5.17 14.02 3.34
N ASP A 169 3.92 13.56 3.54
CA ASP A 169 3.60 12.60 4.59
C ASP A 169 4.48 11.34 4.41
N ILE A 170 4.65 10.90 3.17
CA ILE A 170 5.72 9.99 2.74
C ILE A 170 6.35 10.53 1.47
N LEU A 171 7.66 10.73 1.47
CA LEU A 171 8.47 10.88 0.27
C LEU A 171 9.41 9.68 0.21
N VAL A 172 9.51 9.02 -0.94
CA VAL A 172 10.52 7.99 -1.18
C VAL A 172 11.46 8.52 -2.24
N ASP A 173 12.49 9.27 -1.83
CA ASP A 173 13.50 9.75 -2.76
C ASP A 173 14.57 8.67 -2.95
N PHE A 174 14.48 7.96 -4.07
CA PHE A 174 15.42 6.90 -4.39
C PHE A 174 16.82 7.44 -4.73
N ASP A 175 16.98 8.71 -5.11
CA ASP A 175 18.33 9.24 -5.42
C ASP A 175 19.08 9.67 -4.15
N THR A 176 18.37 9.85 -3.02
CA THR A 176 18.96 10.20 -1.72
C THR A 176 18.59 9.18 -0.61
N PRO A 177 18.85 7.87 -0.82
CA PRO A 177 18.34 6.83 0.07
C PRO A 177 18.89 6.92 1.50
N THR A 178 19.99 7.64 1.72
CA THR A 178 20.58 7.83 3.06
C THR A 178 19.91 8.93 3.89
N PHE A 179 19.07 9.78 3.29
CA PHE A 179 18.44 10.90 3.99
C PHE A 179 16.99 11.09 3.57
N GLN A 180 16.08 10.66 4.43
CA GLN A 180 14.63 10.78 4.26
C GLN A 180 14.01 11.41 5.49
N TYR A 181 12.77 11.88 5.36
CA TYR A 181 11.97 12.38 6.47
C TYR A 181 10.48 12.20 6.16
N SER A 182 9.63 12.41 7.16
CA SER A 182 8.17 12.38 7.02
C SER A 182 7.57 13.64 7.66
N PHE A 183 6.64 14.27 6.95
CA PHE A 183 5.74 15.30 7.48
C PHE A 183 4.34 14.75 7.69
N LEU A 184 4.25 13.56 8.28
CA LEU A 184 2.98 12.91 8.60
C LEU A 184 2.02 13.88 9.33
N GLY A 185 0.80 13.95 8.84
CA GLY A 185 -0.23 14.86 9.34
C GLY A 185 -0.45 16.09 8.46
N ASN A 186 0.30 16.22 7.36
CA ASN A 186 0.07 17.27 6.36
C ASN A 186 -1.17 16.98 5.53
N SER A 187 -1.31 15.76 5.02
CA SER A 187 -2.43 15.37 4.15
C SER A 187 -3.14 14.10 4.59
N TYR A 188 -2.53 13.29 5.47
CA TYR A 188 -3.17 12.12 6.07
C TYR A 188 -3.55 12.41 7.53
N TYR A 189 -4.59 11.74 8.04
CA TYR A 189 -4.95 11.86 9.45
C TYR A 189 -3.85 11.25 10.34
N LEU A 190 -3.55 11.94 11.43
CA LEU A 190 -2.68 11.42 12.49
C LEU A 190 -3.43 10.41 13.37
N PRO A 191 -2.72 9.48 14.02
CA PRO A 191 -3.29 8.68 15.11
C PRO A 191 -3.85 9.56 16.23
N GLN A 192 -4.85 9.04 16.96
CA GLN A 192 -5.47 9.78 18.05
C GLN A 192 -4.44 10.21 19.10
N GLY A 193 -4.49 11.47 19.51
CA GLY A 193 -3.58 12.06 20.51
C GLY A 193 -2.25 12.56 19.96
N PHE A 194 -1.96 12.33 18.67
CA PHE A 194 -0.78 12.87 18.02
C PHE A 194 -1.06 14.30 17.53
N SER A 195 -0.05 15.15 17.62
CA SER A 195 -0.10 16.51 17.10
C SER A 195 0.84 16.65 15.90
N LYS A 196 0.46 17.48 14.93
CA LYS A 196 1.33 17.84 13.82
C LYS A 196 2.67 18.38 14.36
N ASP A 197 3.77 18.07 13.68
CA ASP A 197 5.13 18.49 14.04
C ASP A 197 5.69 17.96 15.37
N SER A 198 4.94 17.13 16.09
CA SER A 198 5.43 16.44 17.28
C SER A 198 6.49 15.39 16.94
N ASP A 199 7.35 15.06 17.92
CA ASP A 199 8.34 14.00 17.75
C ASP A 199 7.66 12.66 17.47
N GLN A 200 6.53 12.38 18.13
CA GLN A 200 5.75 11.17 17.89
C GLN A 200 5.26 11.08 16.43
N ALA A 201 4.78 12.18 15.83
CA ALA A 201 4.36 12.19 14.43
C ALA A 201 5.56 11.98 13.47
N ARG A 202 6.69 12.63 13.75
CA ARG A 202 7.90 12.56 12.92
C ARG A 202 8.59 11.20 12.96
N SER A 203 8.51 10.48 14.08
CA SER A 203 9.07 9.14 14.21
C SER A 203 8.07 8.02 13.91
N PHE A 204 6.79 8.34 13.69
CA PHE A 204 5.73 7.33 13.58
C PHE A 204 6.03 6.28 12.50
N LEU A 205 6.32 6.70 11.27
CA LEU A 205 6.47 5.75 10.17
C LEU A 205 7.80 4.98 10.19
N ALA A 206 8.91 5.67 10.46
CA ALA A 206 10.25 5.12 10.25
C ALA A 206 11.04 4.85 11.55
N GLY A 207 10.47 5.14 12.71
CA GLY A 207 11.10 5.02 14.03
C GLY A 207 11.94 6.23 14.44
N GLU A 208 12.20 7.17 13.54
CA GLU A 208 12.95 8.40 13.80
C GLU A 208 12.62 9.48 12.77
N ARG A 209 12.96 10.74 13.08
CA ARG A 209 12.67 11.91 12.23
C ARG A 209 13.40 11.89 10.89
N TYR A 210 14.67 11.49 10.91
CA TYR A 210 15.52 11.38 9.73
C TYR A 210 16.02 9.95 9.64
N TYR A 211 15.77 9.29 8.52
CA TYR A 211 16.05 7.88 8.35
C TYR A 211 16.66 7.60 6.97
N SER A 212 17.17 6.38 6.80
CA SER A 212 17.63 5.88 5.51
C SER A 212 16.73 4.75 5.01
N LEU A 213 16.59 4.63 3.69
CA LEU A 213 15.94 3.51 3.03
C LEU A 213 16.88 2.30 3.05
N VAL A 214 16.43 1.20 3.64
CA VAL A 214 17.15 -0.09 3.61
C VAL A 214 16.66 -0.95 2.48
N GLU A 215 15.35 -0.94 2.21
CA GLU A 215 14.72 -1.65 1.11
C GLU A 215 13.44 -0.92 0.70
N VAL A 216 13.12 -0.95 -0.59
CA VAL A 216 11.84 -0.50 -1.10
C VAL A 216 11.33 -1.51 -2.12
N GLU A 217 10.12 -2.02 -1.90
CA GLU A 217 9.40 -2.87 -2.83
C GLU A 217 8.24 -2.09 -3.44
N THR A 218 8.10 -2.16 -4.76
CA THR A 218 6.98 -1.53 -5.47
C THR A 218 6.21 -2.56 -6.27
N TYR A 219 4.88 -2.48 -6.21
CA TYR A 219 3.98 -3.42 -6.86
C TYR A 219 2.92 -2.67 -7.66
N LEU A 220 2.61 -3.16 -8.85
CA LEU A 220 1.39 -2.77 -9.57
C LEU A 220 0.25 -3.74 -9.23
N LEU A 221 -0.98 -3.21 -9.22
CA LEU A 221 -2.19 -4.01 -9.08
C LEU A 221 -2.85 -4.12 -10.47
N ASN A 222 -2.95 -5.35 -10.97
CA ASN A 222 -3.58 -5.69 -12.25
C ASN A 222 -4.81 -6.57 -12.04
#